data_AF-A0A1C7MZ04-F1
#
_entry.id   AF-A0A1C7MZ04-F1
#
_cell.length_a   1.000
_cell.length_b   1.000
_cell.length_c   1.000
_cell.angle_alpha   90.00
_cell.angle_beta   90.00
_cell.angle_gamma   90.00
#
_symmetry.space_group_name_H-M   'P 1'
#
loop_
_entity.id
_entity.type
_entity.pdbx_description
1 polymer ?
#
loop_
_entity_poly.entity_id
_entity_poly.type
_entity_poly.pdbx_seq_one_letter_code
_entity_poly.pdbx_strand_id
1 'polypeptide(L)'
;MTAYTLLEQPSRRNLPKRQWQILIVAVSALLVVLFLASLYKGQEEAETKPSSKHDSTPLSHTPLDTTQPPLRSISFNLSSSNQTHYIDLDRYPLEDQLVQLFGNQTILPSLQHILEGSKNDWLNNKQQADCAQYPLPYPLLRQITQDYLPSLQDQDDFFNVPVKLTQPFVLLPHPNKWLTGQSICIRVVVPYQNKSQDDPYRLMYRPYDQNHQQLTSPWWDTMMTYLVDRHNASIPIHMQPWTGHRILRERARQLNHADPQLPEWARLRADLIYERERLHIYEATVSLKPGQWQFKGLLEFVEGRYNFEFGPVTPYEPLDLPVLPKGHDRWQIVEQAPIESDLDAWMAHKRLPLCQGMHHPGRWLPLPQNLTQSERQQVAVLRNNKYWAPFTCRYRYLSYEAFNRCASNRYAEGMDLYGDSNMRRSIKKFLSHGQWCKDWDKHVTHPLLPDELKPVVQHLDKRAPPTPTPPPPP
;
A
#
# COMPACT_ATOMS: atom_id res chain seq x y z
N MET A 1 -12.46 -48.93 -2.02
CA MET A 1 -11.24 -49.62 -2.46
C MET A 1 -11.17 -49.49 -3.97
N THR A 2 -10.39 -48.53 -4.45
CA THR A 2 -10.18 -48.23 -5.88
C THR A 2 -8.77 -48.70 -6.25
N ALA A 3 -8.70 -49.64 -7.18
CA ALA A 3 -7.45 -50.22 -7.67
C ALA A 3 -6.78 -49.25 -8.65
N TYR A 4 -5.52 -48.91 -8.37
CA TYR A 4 -4.67 -48.19 -9.32
C TYR A 4 -3.96 -49.20 -10.22
N THR A 5 -4.26 -49.14 -11.52
CA THR A 5 -3.51 -49.84 -12.57
C THR A 5 -2.19 -49.11 -12.83
N LEU A 6 -1.07 -49.81 -12.58
CA LEU A 6 0.28 -49.39 -12.97
C LEU A 6 0.39 -49.36 -14.50
N LEU A 7 0.58 -48.16 -15.05
CA LEU A 7 0.96 -47.94 -16.44
C LEU A 7 2.43 -48.35 -16.63
N GLU A 8 2.65 -49.28 -17.56
CA GLU A 8 3.97 -49.69 -18.04
C GLU A 8 4.76 -48.48 -18.59
N GLN A 9 5.97 -48.28 -18.07
CA GLN A 9 6.90 -47.29 -18.63
C GLN A 9 7.55 -47.84 -19.90
N PRO A 10 7.58 -47.08 -21.01
CA PRO A 10 8.27 -47.49 -22.21
C PRO A 10 9.80 -47.50 -21.99
N SER A 11 10.45 -48.60 -22.36
CA SER A 11 11.90 -48.75 -22.23
C SER A 11 12.62 -47.68 -23.07
N ARG A 12 13.41 -46.83 -22.40
CA ARG A 12 14.29 -45.86 -23.07
C ARG A 12 15.36 -46.64 -23.86
N ARG A 13 15.33 -46.50 -25.19
CA ARG A 13 16.45 -46.91 -26.07
C ARG A 13 17.66 -46.04 -25.72
N ASN A 14 18.65 -46.64 -25.06
CA ASN A 14 19.93 -46.01 -24.77
C ASN A 14 20.69 -45.81 -26.09
N LEU A 15 20.66 -44.59 -26.62
CA LEU A 15 21.59 -44.16 -27.66
C LEU A 15 23.03 -44.15 -27.09
N PRO A 16 24.03 -44.64 -27.83
CA PRO A 16 25.39 -44.82 -27.33
C PRO A 16 26.01 -43.47 -26.93
N LYS A 17 26.61 -43.41 -25.73
CA LYS A 17 27.22 -42.22 -25.10
C LYS A 17 28.07 -41.34 -26.04
N ARG A 18 28.74 -41.94 -27.04
CA ARG A 18 29.56 -41.20 -28.02
C ARG A 18 28.73 -40.28 -28.93
N GLN A 19 27.51 -40.65 -29.29
CA GLN A 19 26.66 -39.81 -30.13
C GLN A 19 26.17 -38.57 -29.39
N TRP A 20 25.91 -38.68 -28.08
CA TRP A 20 25.56 -37.53 -27.23
C TRP A 20 26.71 -36.55 -27.10
N GLN A 21 27.94 -37.03 -26.95
CA GLN A 21 29.12 -36.15 -26.86
C GLN A 21 29.34 -35.37 -28.18
N ILE A 22 29.18 -36.04 -29.33
CA ILE A 22 29.31 -35.37 -30.64
C ILE A 22 28.19 -34.34 -30.83
N LEU A 23 26.95 -34.68 -30.46
CA LEU A 23 25.82 -33.75 -30.54
C LEU A 23 26.03 -32.52 -29.65
N ILE A 24 26.49 -32.72 -28.41
CA ILE A 24 26.77 -31.63 -27.47
C ILE A 24 27.86 -30.71 -28.03
N VAL A 25 28.96 -31.27 -28.55
CA VAL A 25 30.05 -30.46 -29.13
C VAL A 25 29.57 -29.68 -30.37
N ALA A 26 28.78 -30.31 -31.25
CA ALA A 26 28.24 -29.67 -32.44
C ALA A 26 27.28 -28.51 -32.09
N VAL A 27 26.38 -28.72 -31.12
CA VAL A 27 25.46 -27.67 -30.64
C VAL A 27 26.23 -26.54 -29.94
N SER A 28 27.26 -26.86 -29.16
CA SER A 28 28.12 -25.86 -28.51
C SER A 28 28.85 -24.99 -29.53
N ALA A 29 29.41 -25.61 -30.58
CA ALA A 29 30.10 -24.89 -31.64
C ALA A 29 29.13 -23.97 -32.42
N LEU A 30 27.91 -24.45 -32.70
CA LEU A 30 26.88 -23.64 -33.36
C LEU A 30 26.49 -22.41 -32.53
N LEU A 31 26.33 -22.57 -31.20
CA LEU A 31 26.01 -21.46 -30.30
C LEU A 31 27.14 -20.41 -30.25
N VAL A 32 28.41 -20.84 -30.26
CA VAL A 32 29.55 -19.92 -30.32
C VAL A 32 29.57 -19.14 -31.65
N VAL A 33 29.31 -19.80 -32.78
CA VAL A 33 29.24 -19.14 -34.09
C VAL A 33 28.09 -18.13 -34.14
N LEU A 34 26.92 -18.49 -33.61
CA LEU A 34 25.77 -17.57 -33.54
C LEU A 34 26.05 -16.37 -32.61
N PHE A 35 26.72 -16.60 -31.48
CA PHE A 35 27.12 -15.53 -30.57
C PHE A 35 28.13 -14.57 -31.23
N LEU A 36 29.15 -15.10 -31.92
CA LEU A 36 30.11 -14.28 -32.67
C LEU A 36 29.46 -13.51 -33.82
N ALA A 37 28.49 -14.12 -34.53
CA ALA A 37 27.73 -13.42 -35.56
C ALA A 37 26.88 -12.27 -34.99
N SER A 38 26.34 -12.43 -33.77
CA SER A 38 25.58 -11.37 -33.10
C SER A 38 26.46 -10.19 -32.67
N LEU A 39 27.69 -10.46 -32.19
CA LEU A 39 28.67 -9.43 -31.86
C LEU A 39 29.12 -8.65 -33.09
N TYR A 40 29.34 -9.35 -34.21
CA TYR A 40 29.72 -8.70 -35.47
C TYR A 40 28.62 -7.77 -35.99
N LYS A 41 27.35 -8.19 -35.86
CA LYS A 41 26.20 -7.39 -36.27
C LYS A 41 25.97 -6.15 -35.38
N GLY A 42 26.28 -6.25 -34.09
CA GLY A 42 26.20 -5.13 -33.16
C GLY A 42 27.28 -4.06 -33.38
N GLN A 43 28.38 -4.41 -34.07
CA GLN A 43 29.48 -3.48 -34.33
C GLN A 43 29.22 -2.59 -35.56
N GLU A 44 28.50 -3.08 -36.57
CA GLU A 44 28.08 -2.25 -37.73
C GLU A 44 27.02 -1.20 -37.36
N GLU A 45 26.18 -1.45 -36.33
CA GLU A 45 25.17 -0.48 -35.89
C GLU A 45 25.73 0.64 -34.99
N ALA A 46 26.97 0.50 -34.52
CA ALA A 46 27.63 1.47 -33.63
C ALA A 46 28.38 2.60 -34.36
N GLU A 47 28.65 2.49 -35.66
CA GLU A 47 29.45 3.48 -36.41
C GLU A 47 28.62 4.54 -37.19
N THR A 48 27.28 4.49 -37.14
CA THR A 48 26.41 5.47 -37.82
C THR A 48 25.46 6.22 -36.87
N LYS A 49 26.01 6.93 -35.87
CA LYS A 49 25.28 8.04 -35.22
C LYS A 49 26.15 9.31 -35.14
N PRO A 50 25.82 10.39 -35.87
CA PRO A 50 26.48 11.66 -35.67
C PRO A 50 26.05 12.28 -34.34
N SER A 51 27.04 12.65 -33.53
CA SER A 51 26.91 13.43 -32.31
C SER A 51 26.38 14.84 -32.63
N SER A 52 25.08 15.05 -32.50
CA SER A 52 24.44 16.37 -32.49
C SER A 52 24.62 17.03 -31.13
N LYS A 53 25.39 18.13 -31.09
CA LYS A 53 25.40 19.08 -29.97
C LYS A 53 24.10 19.87 -30.01
N HIS A 54 23.25 19.69 -28.99
CA HIS A 54 22.08 20.54 -28.80
C HIS A 54 22.46 21.83 -28.07
N ASP A 55 22.45 22.94 -28.80
CA ASP A 55 22.31 24.28 -28.23
C ASP A 55 20.90 24.42 -27.63
N SER A 56 20.85 24.76 -26.35
CA SER A 56 19.63 25.03 -25.61
C SER A 56 19.21 26.49 -25.78
N THR A 57 18.44 26.78 -26.83
CA THR A 57 17.60 27.97 -26.94
C THR A 57 16.16 27.60 -26.58
N PRO A 58 15.45 28.39 -25.76
CA PRO A 58 14.07 28.08 -25.40
C PRO A 58 13.18 28.25 -26.64
N LEU A 59 12.62 27.14 -27.14
CA LEU A 59 11.71 27.14 -28.28
C LEU A 59 10.43 27.92 -27.91
N SER A 60 10.24 29.03 -28.60
CA SER A 60 8.97 29.74 -28.66
C SER A 60 7.96 28.89 -29.43
N HIS A 61 6.83 28.61 -28.78
CA HIS A 61 5.72 27.84 -29.31
C HIS A 61 5.19 28.44 -30.61
N THR A 62 5.29 27.70 -31.72
CA THR A 62 4.45 27.96 -32.89
C THR A 62 3.15 27.18 -32.69
N PRO A 63 1.97 27.83 -32.72
CA PRO A 63 0.70 27.12 -32.74
C PRO A 63 0.68 26.23 -33.99
N LEU A 64 0.43 24.93 -33.81
CA LEU A 64 0.16 24.03 -34.93
C LEU A 64 -0.98 24.65 -35.76
N ASP A 65 -0.81 24.72 -37.07
CA ASP A 65 -1.83 25.22 -38.00
C ASP A 65 -3.01 24.22 -38.03
N THR A 66 -4.00 24.45 -37.17
CA THR A 66 -5.12 23.55 -36.83
C THR A 66 -6.25 23.61 -37.86
N THR A 67 -5.98 23.31 -39.12
CA THR A 67 -7.08 23.14 -40.10
C THR A 67 -7.67 21.72 -40.09
N GLN A 68 -6.98 20.71 -39.54
CA GLN A 68 -7.49 19.35 -39.41
C GLN A 68 -7.13 18.71 -38.06
N PRO A 69 -8.08 18.08 -37.34
CA PRO A 69 -7.80 17.37 -36.11
C PRO A 69 -6.97 16.09 -36.37
N PRO A 70 -6.05 15.69 -35.47
CA PRO A 70 -5.33 14.44 -35.61
C PRO A 70 -6.29 13.24 -35.66
N LEU A 71 -5.94 12.23 -36.45
CA LEU A 71 -6.76 11.03 -36.68
C LEU A 71 -7.13 10.32 -35.37
N ARG A 72 -6.16 10.24 -34.44
CA ARG A 72 -6.37 9.75 -33.08
C ARG A 72 -6.14 10.89 -32.11
N SER A 73 -7.22 11.52 -31.66
CA SER A 73 -7.13 12.63 -30.72
C SER A 73 -8.21 12.62 -29.65
N ILE A 74 -7.88 13.29 -28.54
CA ILE A 74 -8.85 13.67 -27.51
C ILE A 74 -9.12 15.17 -27.67
N SER A 75 -10.39 15.55 -27.74
CA SER A 75 -10.82 16.95 -27.80
C SER A 75 -11.40 17.42 -26.47
N PHE A 76 -11.05 18.62 -26.05
CA PHE A 76 -11.70 19.29 -24.91
C PHE A 76 -11.68 20.81 -25.08
N ASN A 77 -12.56 21.48 -24.35
CA ASN A 77 -12.61 22.93 -24.30
C ASN A 77 -11.94 23.39 -23.00
N LEU A 78 -11.12 24.44 -23.08
CA LEU A 78 -10.56 25.11 -21.90
C LEU A 78 -11.54 26.18 -21.41
N SER A 79 -11.67 26.37 -20.09
CA SER A 79 -12.54 27.40 -19.51
C SER A 79 -12.09 28.81 -19.88
N SER A 80 -10.79 28.98 -20.13
CA SER A 80 -10.16 30.26 -20.51
C SER A 80 -10.28 30.58 -22.01
N SER A 81 -10.59 29.61 -22.87
CA SER A 81 -10.70 29.82 -24.32
C SER A 81 -11.85 29.02 -24.90
N ASN A 82 -12.75 29.66 -25.65
CA ASN A 82 -13.79 28.96 -26.44
C ASN A 82 -13.26 28.15 -27.63
N GLN A 83 -11.94 27.92 -27.69
CA GLN A 83 -11.31 27.08 -28.70
C GLN A 83 -11.22 25.63 -28.20
N THR A 84 -11.55 24.69 -29.10
CA THR A 84 -11.35 23.27 -28.86
C THR A 84 -9.88 22.92 -29.06
N HIS A 85 -9.29 22.29 -28.04
CA HIS A 85 -7.92 21.80 -28.06
C HIS A 85 -7.92 20.30 -28.37
N TYR A 86 -6.91 19.85 -29.10
CA TYR A 86 -6.73 18.44 -29.45
C TYR A 86 -5.40 17.94 -28.92
N ILE A 87 -5.41 16.76 -28.31
CA ILE A 87 -4.20 16.01 -27.96
C ILE A 87 -4.01 14.94 -29.00
N ASP A 88 -2.87 14.95 -29.67
CA ASP A 88 -2.48 13.93 -30.64
C ASP A 88 -2.00 12.67 -29.89
N LEU A 89 -2.81 11.62 -29.90
CA LEU A 89 -2.53 10.37 -29.18
C LEU A 89 -1.41 9.55 -29.82
N ASP A 90 -1.06 9.82 -31.07
CA ASP A 90 0.08 9.17 -31.74
C ASP A 90 1.41 9.82 -31.32
N ARG A 91 1.38 11.10 -30.90
CA ARG A 91 2.52 11.81 -30.29
C ARG A 91 2.71 11.48 -28.81
N TYR A 92 1.61 11.17 -28.13
CA TYR A 92 1.52 10.97 -26.68
C TYR A 92 0.96 9.58 -26.36
N PRO A 93 1.76 8.51 -26.58
CA PRO A 93 1.30 7.13 -26.40
C PRO A 93 0.94 6.80 -24.96
N LEU A 94 1.50 7.50 -23.97
CA LEU A 94 1.11 7.29 -22.57
C LEU A 94 -0.32 7.78 -22.32
N GLU A 95 -0.69 8.93 -22.86
CA GLU A 95 -2.03 9.52 -22.81
C GLU A 95 -3.05 8.66 -23.56
N ASP A 96 -2.67 8.06 -24.70
CA ASP A 96 -3.47 7.05 -25.39
C ASP A 96 -3.79 5.85 -24.47
N GLN A 97 -2.77 5.34 -23.78
CA GLN A 97 -2.95 4.22 -22.84
C GLN A 97 -3.79 4.62 -21.63
N LEU A 98 -3.59 5.81 -21.07
CA LEU A 98 -4.43 6.31 -19.99
C LEU A 98 -5.89 6.32 -20.42
N VAL A 99 -6.22 6.86 -21.60
CA VAL A 99 -7.59 6.89 -22.12
C VAL A 99 -8.17 5.51 -22.32
N GLN A 100 -7.40 4.58 -22.90
CA GLN A 100 -7.85 3.22 -23.14
C GLN A 100 -8.14 2.47 -21.83
N LEU A 101 -7.33 2.69 -20.79
CA LEU A 101 -7.41 1.94 -19.53
C LEU A 101 -8.44 2.52 -18.55
N PHE A 102 -8.54 3.85 -18.47
CA PHE A 102 -9.33 4.54 -17.45
C PHE A 102 -10.49 5.37 -18.02
N GLY A 103 -10.57 5.52 -19.34
CA GLY A 103 -11.61 6.27 -20.02
C GLY A 103 -11.42 7.79 -20.01
N ASN A 104 -11.97 8.45 -21.03
CA ASN A 104 -11.88 9.90 -21.21
C ASN A 104 -12.43 10.70 -20.03
N GLN A 105 -13.55 10.25 -19.44
CA GLN A 105 -14.24 10.96 -18.35
C GLN A 105 -13.37 11.08 -17.09
N THR A 106 -12.45 10.14 -16.89
CA THR A 106 -11.55 10.10 -15.75
C THR A 106 -10.38 11.07 -15.90
N ILE A 107 -9.86 11.22 -17.11
CA ILE A 107 -8.60 11.93 -17.36
C ILE A 107 -8.83 13.39 -17.69
N LEU A 108 -9.85 13.66 -18.50
CA LEU A 108 -10.10 14.99 -19.08
C LEU A 108 -10.22 16.11 -18.03
N PRO A 109 -10.99 15.96 -16.93
CA PRO A 109 -11.13 17.04 -15.96
C PRO A 109 -9.80 17.40 -15.29
N SER A 110 -8.98 16.40 -14.98
CA SER A 110 -7.67 16.63 -14.34
C SER A 110 -6.65 17.18 -15.32
N LEU A 111 -6.72 16.79 -16.59
CA LEU A 111 -5.84 17.26 -17.65
C LEU A 111 -6.15 18.72 -18.02
N GLN A 112 -7.43 19.08 -18.13
CA GLN A 112 -7.88 20.47 -18.34
C GLN A 112 -7.29 21.41 -17.28
N HIS A 113 -7.36 21.04 -16.00
CA HIS A 113 -6.83 21.85 -14.90
C HIS A 113 -5.31 22.14 -15.03
N ILE A 114 -4.54 21.18 -15.56
CA ILE A 114 -3.09 21.37 -15.80
C ILE A 114 -2.85 22.32 -16.97
N LEU A 115 -3.64 22.19 -18.03
CA LEU A 115 -3.51 23.01 -19.24
C LEU A 115 -3.98 24.45 -19.06
N GLU A 116 -4.89 24.71 -18.11
CA GLU A 116 -5.29 26.06 -17.71
C GLU A 116 -4.21 26.81 -16.91
N GLY A 117 -2.98 26.28 -16.84
CA GLY A 117 -1.81 26.93 -16.25
C GLY A 117 -1.56 26.55 -14.79
N SER A 118 -2.38 25.67 -14.22
CA SER A 118 -2.30 25.23 -12.83
C SER A 118 -1.39 24.03 -12.63
N LYS A 119 -0.27 23.96 -13.35
CA LYS A 119 0.68 22.81 -13.32
C LYS A 119 1.16 22.46 -11.91
N ASN A 120 1.21 23.45 -11.01
CA ASN A 120 1.67 23.28 -9.63
C ASN A 120 0.54 23.07 -8.61
N ASP A 121 -0.73 23.16 -9.02
CA ASP A 121 -1.88 23.19 -8.13
C ASP A 121 -2.85 22.02 -8.35
N TRP A 122 -2.29 20.87 -8.73
CA TRP A 122 -3.05 19.63 -8.93
C TRP A 122 -3.71 19.09 -7.65
N LEU A 123 -3.41 19.70 -6.49
CA LEU A 123 -4.04 19.43 -5.19
C LEU A 123 -5.35 20.22 -4.97
N ASN A 124 -5.63 21.25 -5.77
CA ASN A 124 -6.78 22.15 -5.58
C ASN A 124 -8.06 21.72 -6.32
N ASN A 125 -8.16 20.46 -6.75
CA ASN A 125 -9.33 20.00 -7.46
C ASN A 125 -10.55 19.92 -6.50
N LYS A 126 -11.55 20.78 -6.74
CA LYS A 126 -12.77 20.88 -5.92
C LYS A 126 -13.71 19.72 -6.22
N GLN A 127 -13.49 18.53 -5.66
CA GLN A 127 -14.41 17.42 -5.91
C GLN A 127 -14.69 16.58 -4.66
N GLN A 128 -15.97 16.19 -4.55
CA GLN A 128 -16.59 15.45 -3.47
C GLN A 128 -17.11 14.11 -3.99
N ALA A 129 -17.09 13.11 -3.11
CA ALA A 129 -17.75 11.80 -3.19
C ALA A 129 -17.02 10.69 -3.96
N ASP A 130 -16.88 9.57 -3.23
CA ASP A 130 -16.45 8.21 -3.61
C ASP A 130 -15.18 8.05 -4.47
N CYS A 131 -14.26 7.18 -4.03
CA CYS A 131 -13.02 6.90 -4.76
C CYS A 131 -13.25 6.34 -6.17
N ALA A 132 -14.39 5.68 -6.41
CA ALA A 132 -14.75 5.18 -7.74
C ALA A 132 -15.05 6.30 -8.75
N GLN A 133 -15.57 7.43 -8.28
CA GLN A 133 -15.95 8.56 -9.14
C GLN A 133 -14.82 9.59 -9.26
N TYR A 134 -13.89 9.61 -8.30
CA TYR A 134 -12.81 10.57 -8.27
C TYR A 134 -11.50 9.97 -8.80
N PRO A 135 -11.00 10.37 -9.97
CA PRO A 135 -9.72 9.92 -10.50
C PRO A 135 -8.55 10.22 -9.55
N LEU A 136 -7.44 9.53 -9.74
CA LEU A 136 -6.17 10.06 -9.24
C LEU A 136 -5.85 11.37 -9.95
N PRO A 137 -5.27 12.37 -9.24
CA PRO A 137 -4.76 13.55 -9.89
C PRO A 137 -3.83 13.17 -11.05
N TYR A 138 -4.01 13.84 -12.19
CA TYR A 138 -3.32 13.48 -13.42
C TYR A 138 -1.81 13.26 -13.27
N PRO A 139 -1.03 14.11 -12.56
CA PRO A 139 0.40 13.88 -12.44
C PRO A 139 0.74 12.57 -11.72
N LEU A 140 -0.04 12.19 -10.71
CA LEU A 140 0.12 10.90 -10.02
C LEU A 140 -0.30 9.74 -10.92
N LEU A 141 -1.43 9.86 -11.61
CA LEU A 141 -1.94 8.84 -12.54
C LEU A 141 -0.97 8.60 -13.70
N ARG A 142 -0.38 9.67 -14.23
CA ARG A 142 0.60 9.60 -15.31
C ARG A 142 1.91 8.97 -14.82
N GLN A 143 2.43 9.41 -13.66
CA GLN A 143 3.63 8.83 -13.06
C GLN A 143 3.49 7.32 -12.82
N ILE A 144 2.41 6.88 -12.17
CA ILE A 144 2.21 5.45 -11.89
C ILE A 144 2.03 4.65 -13.19
N THR A 145 1.39 5.21 -14.21
CA THR A 145 1.25 4.53 -15.50
C THR A 145 2.59 4.39 -16.20
N GLN A 146 3.43 5.44 -16.17
CA GLN A 146 4.79 5.41 -16.69
C GLN A 146 5.66 4.40 -15.94
N ASP A 147 5.50 4.29 -14.62
CA ASP A 147 6.19 3.27 -13.82
C ASP A 147 5.81 1.86 -14.32
N TYR A 148 4.53 1.58 -14.55
CA TYR A 148 4.09 0.26 -15.03
C TYR A 148 4.46 0.00 -16.49
N LEU A 149 4.46 1.03 -17.34
CA LEU A 149 4.63 0.95 -18.80
C LEU A 149 5.85 1.76 -19.27
N PRO A 150 7.09 1.43 -18.82
CA PRO A 150 8.28 2.25 -19.06
C PRO A 150 8.74 2.29 -20.53
N SER A 151 8.23 1.38 -21.37
CA SER A 151 8.54 1.33 -22.80
C SER A 151 7.84 2.42 -23.62
N LEU A 152 6.84 3.10 -23.05
CA LEU A 152 6.12 4.17 -23.72
C LEU A 152 6.88 5.48 -23.53
N GLN A 153 7.41 6.01 -24.63
CA GLN A 153 8.12 7.29 -24.65
C GLN A 153 7.29 8.28 -25.46
N ASP A 154 6.99 9.43 -24.86
CA ASP A 154 6.40 10.55 -25.57
C ASP A 154 7.45 11.22 -26.46
N GLN A 155 6.99 11.93 -27.50
CA GLN A 155 7.91 12.65 -28.39
C GLN A 155 8.57 13.86 -27.70
N ASP A 156 7.97 14.38 -26.63
CA ASP A 156 8.48 15.49 -25.83
C ASP A 156 7.99 15.44 -24.37
N ASP A 157 8.47 16.37 -23.55
CA ASP A 157 8.19 16.47 -22.12
C ASP A 157 6.94 17.30 -21.77
N PHE A 158 6.03 17.58 -22.72
CA PHE A 158 4.93 18.52 -22.49
C PHE A 158 4.02 18.13 -21.30
N PHE A 159 3.65 16.84 -21.21
CA PHE A 159 2.85 16.28 -20.12
C PHE A 159 3.69 15.79 -18.92
N ASN A 160 5.01 15.92 -18.99
CA ASN A 160 5.90 15.54 -17.92
C ASN A 160 5.83 16.58 -16.80
N VAL A 161 4.90 16.35 -15.86
CA VAL A 161 4.74 17.17 -14.65
C VAL A 161 5.44 16.45 -13.51
N PRO A 162 6.64 16.90 -13.07
CA PRO A 162 7.41 16.19 -12.06
C PRO A 162 6.67 16.21 -10.72
N VAL A 163 6.30 15.03 -10.22
CA VAL A 163 5.75 14.87 -8.87
C VAL A 163 6.90 14.51 -7.93
N LYS A 164 7.20 15.41 -6.98
CA LYS A 164 8.21 15.13 -5.95
C LYS A 164 7.66 14.14 -4.92
N LEU A 165 7.84 12.86 -5.19
CA LEU A 165 7.40 11.74 -4.35
C LEU A 165 8.52 11.30 -3.39
N THR A 166 8.96 12.18 -2.49
CA THR A 166 10.07 11.89 -1.57
C THR A 166 9.64 11.17 -0.29
N GLN A 167 8.36 11.24 0.07
CA GLN A 167 7.82 10.70 1.31
C GLN A 167 6.36 10.27 1.12
N PRO A 168 5.86 9.33 1.94
CA PRO A 168 4.47 8.95 1.90
C PRO A 168 3.58 10.09 2.38
N PHE A 169 2.35 10.18 1.88
CA PHE A 169 1.39 11.22 2.26
C PHE A 169 -0.05 10.75 2.06
N VAL A 170 -0.98 11.50 2.65
CA VAL A 170 -2.42 11.31 2.45
C VAL A 170 -2.95 12.42 1.56
N LEU A 171 -3.65 12.06 0.50
CA LEU A 171 -4.41 12.96 -0.34
C LEU A 171 -5.87 13.00 0.15
N LEU A 172 -6.32 14.18 0.54
CA LEU A 172 -7.70 14.44 0.95
C LEU A 172 -8.39 15.46 0.02
N PRO A 173 -9.71 15.35 -0.19
CA PRO A 173 -10.46 16.29 -1.01
C PRO A 173 -10.59 17.68 -0.37
N HIS A 174 -10.91 18.66 -1.20
CA HIS A 174 -10.75 20.08 -0.90
C HIS A 174 -11.79 20.76 0.04
N PRO A 175 -13.00 20.23 0.34
CA PRO A 175 -13.85 20.87 1.35
C PRO A 175 -13.44 20.49 2.78
N ASN A 176 -13.34 21.49 3.66
CA ASN A 176 -13.24 21.28 5.12
C ASN A 176 -14.63 21.19 5.79
N LYS A 177 -15.70 21.37 5.01
CA LYS A 177 -17.09 21.32 5.46
C LYS A 177 -17.85 20.28 4.64
N TRP A 178 -18.48 19.33 5.33
CA TRP A 178 -19.19 18.23 4.73
C TRP A 178 -20.62 18.13 5.28
N LEU A 179 -21.52 17.61 4.45
CA LEU A 179 -22.87 17.26 4.89
C LEU A 179 -22.90 15.83 5.39
N THR A 180 -23.75 15.55 6.38
CA THR A 180 -24.02 14.20 6.87
C THR A 180 -24.39 13.27 5.71
N GLY A 181 -23.84 12.06 5.71
CA GLY A 181 -24.12 11.05 4.68
C GLY A 181 -23.29 11.21 3.40
N GLN A 182 -22.49 12.28 3.27
CA GLN A 182 -21.49 12.34 2.21
C GLN A 182 -20.35 11.36 2.48
N SER A 183 -19.91 10.69 1.42
CA SER A 183 -18.73 9.83 1.45
C SER A 183 -17.50 10.64 1.07
N ILE A 184 -16.38 10.42 1.77
CA ILE A 184 -15.09 11.03 1.47
C ILE A 184 -14.17 9.96 0.91
N CYS A 185 -13.55 10.24 -0.24
CA CYS A 185 -12.42 9.44 -0.72
C CYS A 185 -11.14 9.88 -0.03
N ILE A 186 -10.43 8.95 0.58
CA ILE A 186 -9.13 9.15 1.21
C ILE A 186 -8.14 8.31 0.43
N ARG A 187 -7.00 8.89 0.03
CA ARG A 187 -5.92 8.12 -0.62
C ARG A 187 -4.62 8.29 0.13
N VAL A 188 -3.92 7.19 0.36
CA VAL A 188 -2.56 7.17 0.89
C VAL A 188 -1.63 6.80 -0.27
N VAL A 189 -0.66 7.66 -0.52
CA VAL A 189 0.36 7.47 -1.56
C VAL A 189 1.67 7.11 -0.85
N VAL A 190 2.24 5.97 -1.19
CA VAL A 190 3.47 5.44 -0.60
C VAL A 190 4.51 5.24 -1.72
N PRO A 191 5.45 6.19 -1.88
CA PRO A 191 6.56 6.03 -2.82
C PRO A 191 7.47 4.88 -2.38
N TYR A 192 8.02 4.17 -3.37
CA TYR A 192 9.06 3.18 -3.11
C TYR A 192 10.30 3.86 -2.52
N GLN A 193 10.73 3.46 -1.33
CA GLN A 193 11.81 4.15 -0.60
C GLN A 193 13.16 3.48 -0.80
N ASN A 194 13.18 2.24 -1.29
CA ASN A 194 14.40 1.48 -1.50
C ASN A 194 15.27 1.39 -0.24
N LYS A 195 14.65 1.35 0.93
CA LYS A 195 15.30 1.37 2.26
C LYS A 195 16.22 0.16 2.53
N SER A 196 16.35 -0.74 1.56
CA SER A 196 16.81 -2.11 1.77
C SER A 196 17.67 -2.66 0.63
N GLN A 197 18.30 -1.82 -0.21
CA GLN A 197 19.22 -2.34 -1.24
C GLN A 197 20.29 -3.29 -0.66
N ASP A 198 20.75 -2.99 0.56
CA ASP A 198 21.76 -3.79 1.27
C ASP A 198 21.15 -4.89 2.17
N ASP A 199 19.83 -5.01 2.26
CA ASP A 199 19.18 -6.06 3.05
C ASP A 199 19.16 -7.38 2.25
N PRO A 200 19.92 -8.41 2.67
CA PRO A 200 19.96 -9.68 1.95
C PRO A 200 18.62 -10.42 1.98
N TYR A 201 17.71 -10.06 2.88
CA TYR A 201 16.37 -10.64 2.99
C TYR A 201 15.32 -9.85 2.24
N ARG A 202 15.70 -8.75 1.55
CA ARG A 202 14.78 -7.90 0.80
C ARG A 202 13.80 -8.72 -0.02
N LEU A 203 14.29 -9.59 -0.91
CA LEU A 203 13.46 -10.41 -1.81
C LEU A 203 12.66 -11.53 -1.12
N MET A 204 12.87 -11.77 0.18
CA MET A 204 12.12 -12.75 0.94
C MET A 204 10.82 -12.16 1.51
N TYR A 205 10.81 -10.88 1.87
CA TYR A 205 9.59 -10.19 2.28
C TYR A 205 8.56 -10.18 1.15
N ARG A 206 7.37 -10.69 1.45
CA ARG A 206 6.28 -10.80 0.48
C ARG A 206 4.91 -10.54 1.13
N PRO A 207 3.95 -10.00 0.38
CA PRO A 207 2.56 -9.94 0.81
C PRO A 207 2.02 -11.36 1.09
N TYR A 208 0.96 -11.45 1.89
CA TYR A 208 0.16 -12.68 1.93
C TYR A 208 -0.48 -12.93 0.57
N ASP A 209 -0.39 -14.17 0.06
CA ASP A 209 -0.85 -14.54 -1.28
C ASP A 209 -2.32 -14.15 -1.53
N GLN A 210 -3.19 -14.34 -0.53
CA GLN A 210 -4.61 -13.97 -0.62
C GLN A 210 -4.81 -12.45 -0.81
N ASN A 211 -4.07 -11.63 -0.05
CA ASN A 211 -4.15 -10.18 -0.14
C ASN A 211 -3.64 -9.67 -1.47
N HIS A 212 -2.59 -10.28 -2.04
CA HIS A 212 -2.04 -9.89 -3.33
C HIS A 212 -2.97 -10.25 -4.50
N GLN A 213 -3.52 -11.46 -4.49
CA GLN A 213 -4.39 -11.94 -5.57
C GLN A 213 -5.68 -11.13 -5.64
N GLN A 214 -6.28 -10.84 -4.48
CA GLN A 214 -7.58 -10.18 -4.42
C GLN A 214 -7.49 -8.67 -4.24
N LEU A 215 -6.31 -8.13 -3.92
CA LEU A 215 -6.09 -6.72 -3.60
C LEU A 215 -7.11 -6.19 -2.57
N THR A 216 -7.42 -7.00 -1.55
CA THR A 216 -8.44 -6.69 -0.54
C THR A 216 -7.92 -5.94 0.68
N SER A 217 -6.60 -5.89 0.84
CA SER A 217 -5.93 -5.27 1.99
C SER A 217 -4.59 -4.69 1.54
N PRO A 218 -4.02 -3.70 2.26
CA PRO A 218 -2.69 -3.21 1.97
C PRO A 218 -1.72 -4.39 1.91
N TRP A 219 -1.11 -4.60 0.74
CA TRP A 219 -0.38 -5.85 0.47
C TRP A 219 1.11 -5.68 0.70
N TRP A 220 1.70 -4.57 0.27
CA TRP A 220 3.10 -4.27 0.53
C TRP A 220 3.33 -3.45 1.80
N ASP A 221 2.39 -2.60 2.19
CA ASP A 221 2.57 -1.70 3.32
C ASP A 221 1.52 -1.95 4.40
N THR A 222 1.84 -1.69 5.66
CA THR A 222 0.87 -1.72 6.75
C THR A 222 0.72 -0.33 7.32
N MET A 223 -0.54 0.08 7.54
CA MET A 223 -0.84 1.41 8.02
C MET A 223 -2.03 1.42 8.96
N MET A 224 -1.99 2.38 9.88
CA MET A 224 -3.10 2.74 10.75
C MET A 224 -3.66 4.08 10.30
N THR A 225 -4.87 4.06 9.76
CA THR A 225 -5.62 5.27 9.39
C THR A 225 -6.89 5.34 10.20
N TYR A 226 -7.17 6.51 10.78
CA TYR A 226 -8.33 6.69 11.63
C TYR A 226 -8.72 8.17 11.72
N LEU A 227 -9.98 8.40 12.07
CA LEU A 227 -10.50 9.72 12.41
C LEU A 227 -10.55 9.85 13.92
N VAL A 228 -10.31 11.06 14.43
CA VAL A 228 -10.41 11.40 15.85
C VAL A 228 -11.29 12.62 16.01
N ASP A 229 -12.28 12.58 16.89
CA ASP A 229 -13.10 13.76 17.19
C ASP A 229 -12.52 14.60 18.35
N ARG A 230 -13.21 15.71 18.68
CA ARG A 230 -12.86 16.55 19.84
C ARG A 230 -12.99 15.82 21.19
N HIS A 231 -13.86 14.82 21.28
CA HIS A 231 -14.03 13.96 22.46
C HIS A 231 -13.05 12.77 22.46
N ASN A 232 -12.10 12.77 21.51
CA ASN A 232 -11.08 11.77 21.31
C ASN A 232 -11.67 10.36 21.00
N ALA A 233 -12.94 10.27 20.60
CA ALA A 233 -13.52 9.11 19.94
C ALA A 233 -12.82 8.90 18.59
N SER A 234 -12.67 7.65 18.17
CA SER A 234 -12.01 7.36 16.90
C SER A 234 -12.72 6.32 16.07
N ILE A 235 -12.63 6.50 14.75
CA ILE A 235 -13.20 5.63 13.73
C ILE A 235 -12.03 5.14 12.87
N PRO A 236 -11.69 3.84 12.90
CA PRO A 236 -10.66 3.32 12.01
C PRO A 236 -11.15 3.34 10.57
N ILE A 237 -10.22 3.59 9.67
CA ILE A 237 -10.43 3.60 8.23
C ILE A 237 -9.68 2.40 7.68
N HIS A 238 -10.41 1.51 6.99
CA HIS A 238 -9.80 0.37 6.32
C HIS A 238 -9.40 0.80 4.91
N MET A 239 -8.10 0.93 4.70
CA MET A 239 -7.53 1.22 3.39
C MET A 239 -7.52 -0.05 2.55
N GLN A 240 -7.84 0.08 1.28
CA GLN A 240 -7.71 -0.98 0.27
C GLN A 240 -6.80 -0.51 -0.86
N PRO A 241 -6.12 -1.41 -1.55
CA PRO A 241 -5.42 -1.14 -2.81
C PRO A 241 -6.25 -0.33 -3.81
N TRP A 242 -5.64 0.66 -4.47
CA TRP A 242 -6.28 1.31 -5.61
C TRP A 242 -6.46 0.29 -6.74
N THR A 243 -7.69 0.14 -7.22
CA THR A 243 -8.05 -0.86 -8.24
C THR A 243 -7.29 -0.70 -9.56
N GLY A 244 -6.82 0.52 -9.87
CA GLY A 244 -6.01 0.78 -11.06
C GLY A 244 -4.66 0.06 -11.09
N HIS A 245 -4.12 -0.37 -9.93
CA HIS A 245 -2.95 -1.23 -9.89
C HIS A 245 -3.16 -2.53 -10.68
N ARG A 246 -4.35 -3.15 -10.54
CA ARG A 246 -4.68 -4.38 -11.27
C ARG A 246 -4.75 -4.14 -12.78
N ILE A 247 -5.39 -3.04 -13.18
CA ILE A 247 -5.54 -2.65 -14.60
C ILE A 247 -4.16 -2.44 -15.23
N LEU A 248 -3.29 -1.69 -14.55
CA LEU A 248 -1.93 -1.43 -15.02
C LEU A 248 -1.07 -2.69 -15.07
N ARG A 249 -1.20 -3.59 -14.08
CA ARG A 249 -0.52 -4.90 -14.06
C ARG A 249 -0.91 -5.73 -15.28
N GLU A 250 -2.20 -5.87 -15.54
CA GLU A 250 -2.71 -6.63 -16.68
C GLU A 250 -2.21 -6.03 -18.01
N ARG A 251 -2.20 -4.70 -18.12
CA ARG A 251 -1.69 -4.04 -19.32
C ARG A 251 -0.19 -4.21 -19.50
N ALA A 252 0.60 -4.05 -18.43
CA ALA A 252 2.04 -4.24 -18.47
C ALA A 252 2.41 -5.65 -18.92
N ARG A 253 1.67 -6.68 -18.47
CA ARG A 253 1.85 -8.07 -18.92
C ARG A 253 1.58 -8.26 -20.41
N GLN A 254 0.55 -7.60 -20.93
CA GLN A 254 0.22 -7.66 -22.37
C GLN A 254 1.32 -7.03 -23.23
N LEU A 255 1.85 -5.87 -22.81
CA LEU A 255 2.86 -5.14 -23.57
C LEU A 255 4.26 -5.74 -23.46
N ASN A 256 4.65 -6.22 -22.27
CA ASN A 256 5.99 -6.76 -22.04
C ASN A 256 6.19 -8.17 -22.59
N HIS A 257 5.22 -8.72 -23.33
CA HIS A 257 5.23 -10.09 -23.87
C HIS A 257 5.80 -11.09 -22.87
N ALA A 258 5.25 -11.08 -21.64
CA ALA A 258 5.75 -11.92 -20.54
C ALA A 258 6.01 -13.34 -21.06
N ASP A 259 7.28 -13.78 -20.97
CA ASP A 259 7.77 -14.97 -21.66
C ASP A 259 6.77 -16.13 -21.49
N PRO A 260 6.05 -16.53 -22.56
CA PRO A 260 5.01 -17.54 -22.45
C PRO A 260 5.59 -18.90 -22.07
N GLN A 261 6.92 -19.08 -22.15
CA GLN A 261 7.62 -20.28 -21.72
C GLN A 261 7.81 -20.35 -20.20
N LEU A 262 7.71 -19.22 -19.48
CA LEU A 262 7.78 -19.23 -18.04
C LEU A 262 6.50 -19.82 -17.44
N PRO A 263 6.60 -20.76 -16.48
CA PRO A 263 5.43 -21.27 -15.79
C PRO A 263 4.71 -20.14 -15.05
N GLU A 264 3.40 -20.27 -14.88
CA GLU A 264 2.54 -19.23 -14.30
C GLU A 264 3.06 -18.69 -12.95
N TRP A 265 3.51 -19.57 -12.06
CA TRP A 265 4.07 -19.17 -10.76
C TRP A 265 5.31 -18.28 -10.88
N ALA A 266 6.16 -18.48 -11.90
CA ALA A 266 7.38 -17.69 -12.10
C ALA A 266 7.02 -16.29 -12.61
N ARG A 267 6.03 -16.20 -13.50
CA ARG A 267 5.48 -14.92 -13.98
C ARG A 267 4.83 -14.14 -12.85
N LEU A 268 3.98 -14.79 -12.05
CA LEU A 268 3.36 -14.18 -10.88
C LEU A 268 4.39 -13.67 -9.86
N ARG A 269 5.50 -14.40 -9.68
CA ARG A 269 6.61 -13.97 -8.81
C ARG A 269 7.36 -12.76 -9.38
N ALA A 270 7.62 -12.75 -10.68
CA ALA A 270 8.24 -11.60 -11.34
C ALA A 270 7.35 -10.36 -11.20
N ASP A 271 6.04 -10.50 -11.40
CA ASP A 271 5.08 -9.41 -11.23
C ASP A 271 5.04 -8.90 -9.78
N LEU A 272 5.02 -9.82 -8.79
CA LEU A 272 5.10 -9.47 -7.37
C LEU A 272 6.32 -8.60 -7.07
N ILE A 273 7.51 -9.06 -7.47
CA ILE A 273 8.76 -8.32 -7.24
C ILE A 273 8.73 -6.99 -7.99
N TYR A 274 8.21 -6.98 -9.21
CA TYR A 274 8.09 -5.79 -10.04
C TYR A 274 7.17 -4.73 -9.43
N GLU A 275 6.07 -5.14 -8.80
CA GLU A 275 5.14 -4.22 -8.16
C GLU A 275 5.68 -3.60 -6.89
N ARG A 276 6.49 -4.33 -6.12
CA ARG A 276 7.08 -3.84 -4.88
C ARG A 276 7.84 -2.52 -5.07
N GLU A 277 8.52 -2.40 -6.21
CA GLU A 277 9.37 -1.24 -6.54
C GLU A 277 8.58 -0.05 -7.12
N ARG A 278 7.25 -0.10 -7.08
CA ARG A 278 6.37 0.92 -7.65
C ARG A 278 5.82 1.83 -6.58
N LEU A 279 5.28 2.96 -7.03
CA LEU A 279 4.39 3.76 -6.21
C LEU A 279 3.19 2.91 -5.78
N HIS A 280 2.94 2.79 -4.47
CA HIS A 280 1.72 2.14 -3.96
C HIS A 280 0.67 3.19 -3.62
N ILE A 281 -0.57 2.91 -4.00
CA ILE A 281 -1.70 3.78 -3.69
C ILE A 281 -2.76 2.93 -3.01
N TYR A 282 -3.17 3.38 -1.84
CA TYR A 282 -4.27 2.81 -1.08
C TYR A 282 -5.38 3.83 -0.99
N GLU A 283 -6.63 3.39 -1.04
CA GLU A 283 -7.79 4.24 -0.99
C GLU A 283 -8.85 3.72 -0.01
N ALA A 284 -9.70 4.60 0.47
CA ALA A 284 -10.85 4.25 1.27
C ALA A 284 -11.97 5.25 1.04
N THR A 285 -13.20 4.74 0.89
CA THR A 285 -14.40 5.57 0.91
C THR A 285 -15.00 5.53 2.31
N VAL A 286 -15.05 6.68 2.97
CA VAL A 286 -15.53 6.79 4.36
C VAL A 286 -16.80 7.62 4.41
N SER A 287 -17.90 7.03 4.89
CA SER A 287 -19.12 7.75 5.20
C SER A 287 -19.02 8.32 6.61
N LEU A 288 -19.08 9.65 6.72
CA LEU A 288 -18.81 10.31 7.99
C LEU A 288 -20.07 10.56 8.80
N LYS A 289 -19.94 10.36 10.11
CA LYS A 289 -20.93 10.80 11.09
C LYS A 289 -20.70 12.25 11.46
N PRO A 290 -21.73 12.96 11.90
CA PRO A 290 -21.60 14.39 12.08
C PRO A 290 -20.74 14.74 13.29
N GLY A 291 -20.25 15.99 13.31
CA GLY A 291 -19.27 16.43 14.29
C GLY A 291 -17.97 16.91 13.65
N GLN A 292 -16.96 17.11 14.49
CA GLN A 292 -15.65 17.59 14.06
C GLN A 292 -14.62 16.50 14.18
N TRP A 293 -14.02 16.14 13.04
CA TRP A 293 -13.09 15.04 12.94
C TRP A 293 -11.74 15.53 12.45
N GLN A 294 -10.67 14.91 12.95
CA GLN A 294 -9.32 15.06 12.46
C GLN A 294 -8.85 13.71 11.92
N PHE A 295 -8.40 13.68 10.67
CA PHE A 295 -7.74 12.53 10.09
C PHE A 295 -6.34 12.35 10.68
N LYS A 296 -6.01 11.11 11.02
CA LYS A 296 -4.66 10.70 11.42
C LYS A 296 -4.28 9.44 10.66
N GLY A 297 -3.05 9.41 10.17
CA GLY A 297 -2.48 8.29 9.43
C GLY A 297 -1.06 8.03 9.88
N LEU A 298 -0.73 6.75 10.05
CA LEU A 298 0.58 6.27 10.45
C LEU A 298 0.93 5.05 9.61
N LEU A 299 2.10 5.06 8.97
CA LEU A 299 2.62 3.98 8.17
C LEU A 299 3.57 3.15 9.03
N GLU A 300 3.19 1.92 9.35
CA GLU A 300 3.91 1.07 10.31
C GLU A 300 5.09 0.34 9.66
N PHE A 301 4.85 -0.31 8.52
CA PHE A 301 5.86 -1.03 7.77
C PHE A 301 5.64 -0.81 6.27
N VAL A 302 6.73 -0.91 5.51
CA VAL A 302 6.72 -0.74 4.05
C VAL A 302 7.38 -1.93 3.37
N GLU A 303 7.08 -2.12 2.08
CA GLU A 303 7.80 -3.06 1.20
C GLU A 303 7.78 -4.52 1.70
N GLY A 304 6.72 -4.94 2.39
CA GLY A 304 6.49 -6.30 2.87
C GLY A 304 7.22 -6.64 4.18
N ARG A 305 7.95 -5.68 4.77
CA ARG A 305 8.83 -5.91 5.94
C ARG A 305 8.10 -6.25 7.24
N TYR A 306 6.77 -6.16 7.25
CA TYR A 306 5.93 -6.69 8.31
C TYR A 306 5.96 -8.23 8.36
N ASN A 307 6.30 -8.89 7.24
CA ASN A 307 6.29 -10.34 7.10
C ASN A 307 7.64 -10.96 7.48
N PHE A 308 7.89 -11.06 8.78
CA PHE A 308 9.11 -11.64 9.35
C PHE A 308 9.18 -13.18 9.24
N GLU A 309 8.17 -13.87 8.70
CA GLU A 309 8.27 -15.31 8.46
C GLU A 309 9.35 -15.64 7.42
N PHE A 310 9.63 -14.67 6.53
CA PHE A 310 10.58 -14.83 5.43
C PHE A 310 11.85 -14.00 5.62
N GLY A 311 11.94 -13.12 6.62
CA GLY A 311 13.10 -12.27 6.86
C GLY A 311 13.27 -11.92 8.34
N PRO A 312 14.37 -11.26 8.75
CA PRO A 312 14.56 -10.85 10.13
C PRO A 312 13.46 -9.87 10.56
N VAL A 313 13.22 -9.82 11.87
CA VAL A 313 12.30 -8.84 12.45
C VAL A 313 12.79 -7.43 12.14
N THR A 314 11.97 -6.65 11.44
CA THR A 314 12.25 -5.25 11.15
C THR A 314 11.93 -4.40 12.39
N PRO A 315 12.83 -3.48 12.82
CA PRO A 315 12.53 -2.52 13.88
C PRO A 315 11.26 -1.72 13.60
N TYR A 316 10.46 -1.49 14.64
CA TYR A 316 9.22 -0.72 14.53
C TYR A 316 9.53 0.78 14.53
N GLU A 317 9.52 1.38 13.34
CA GLU A 317 9.81 2.80 13.08
C GLU A 317 8.69 3.44 12.25
N PRO A 318 7.51 3.67 12.86
CA PRO A 318 6.37 4.16 12.13
C PRO A 318 6.57 5.59 11.64
N LEU A 319 6.00 5.91 10.48
CA LEU A 319 6.06 7.23 9.86
C LEU A 319 4.68 7.90 9.90
N ASP A 320 4.61 9.12 10.42
CA ASP A 320 3.39 9.92 10.30
C ASP A 320 3.12 10.23 8.83
N LEU A 321 1.86 10.10 8.42
CA LEU A 321 1.43 10.39 7.06
C LEU A 321 0.96 11.86 6.96
N PRO A 322 1.75 12.77 6.39
CA PRO A 322 1.34 14.15 6.20
C PRO A 322 0.12 14.24 5.27
N VAL A 323 -0.83 15.08 5.64
CA VAL A 323 -2.04 15.34 4.83
C VAL A 323 -1.77 16.44 3.82
N LEU A 324 -2.14 16.19 2.58
CA LEU A 324 -2.13 17.11 1.45
C LEU A 324 -3.57 17.29 0.92
N PRO A 325 -3.99 18.54 0.65
CA PRO A 325 -3.28 19.79 0.94
C PRO A 325 -3.16 20.04 2.46
N LYS A 326 -2.17 20.84 2.87
CA LYS A 326 -1.95 21.14 4.29
C LYS A 326 -3.19 21.81 4.90
N GLY A 327 -3.60 21.38 6.10
CA GLY A 327 -4.75 21.93 6.82
C GLY A 327 -6.10 21.32 6.42
N HIS A 328 -6.12 20.32 5.52
CA HIS A 328 -7.32 19.55 5.16
C HIS A 328 -7.51 18.31 6.04
N ASP A 329 -6.70 18.15 7.07
CA ASP A 329 -6.80 17.06 8.04
C ASP A 329 -7.98 17.22 8.99
N ARG A 330 -8.66 18.38 8.99
CA ARG A 330 -9.80 18.67 9.87
C ARG A 330 -11.07 18.88 9.08
N TRP A 331 -12.11 18.16 9.47
CA TRP A 331 -13.43 18.21 8.85
C TRP A 331 -14.49 18.63 9.85
N GLN A 332 -15.34 19.55 9.43
CA GLN A 332 -16.56 19.90 10.13
C GLN A 332 -17.74 19.34 9.36
N ILE A 333 -18.43 18.37 9.95
CA ILE A 333 -19.62 17.78 9.38
C ILE A 333 -20.82 18.35 10.13
N VAL A 334 -21.64 19.10 9.42
CA VAL A 334 -22.76 19.83 10.00
C VAL A 334 -23.94 18.86 10.19
N GLU A 335 -24.38 18.66 11.43
CA GLU A 335 -25.59 17.88 11.74
C GLU A 335 -26.83 18.78 11.93
N GLN A 336 -28.00 18.25 11.58
CA GLN A 336 -29.32 18.71 12.05
C GLN A 336 -29.78 17.97 13.32
N ALA A 337 -28.99 17.02 13.84
CA ALA A 337 -29.37 16.15 14.96
C ALA A 337 -28.63 16.55 16.25
N PRO A 338 -29.25 16.33 17.42
CA PRO A 338 -28.67 16.67 18.71
C PRO A 338 -27.49 15.74 19.05
N ILE A 339 -26.47 16.31 19.71
CA ILE A 339 -25.34 15.58 20.29
C ILE A 339 -25.89 14.53 21.26
N GLU A 340 -25.71 13.25 20.93
CA GLU A 340 -26.08 12.12 21.78
C GLU A 340 -25.19 12.11 23.03
N SER A 341 -25.76 11.96 24.23
CA SER A 341 -24.96 11.86 25.45
C SER A 341 -24.20 10.53 25.50
N ASP A 342 -23.07 10.47 26.23
CA ASP A 342 -22.31 9.22 26.40
C ASP A 342 -23.19 8.07 26.89
N LEU A 343 -24.15 8.37 27.79
CA LEU A 343 -25.08 7.41 28.34
C LEU A 343 -26.06 6.91 27.27
N ASP A 344 -26.58 7.80 26.43
CA ASP A 344 -27.49 7.42 25.33
C ASP A 344 -26.75 6.52 24.33
N ALA A 345 -25.52 6.88 23.95
CA ALA A 345 -24.69 6.09 23.05
C ALA A 345 -24.39 4.69 23.63
N TRP A 346 -24.13 4.59 24.93
CA TRP A 346 -23.97 3.31 25.64
C TRP A 346 -25.25 2.47 25.62
N MET A 347 -26.40 3.08 25.94
CA MET A 347 -27.69 2.39 25.96
C MET A 347 -28.11 1.93 24.56
N ALA A 348 -27.87 2.75 23.53
CA ALA A 348 -28.06 2.39 22.14
C ALA A 348 -27.19 1.19 21.76
N HIS A 349 -25.90 1.20 22.13
CA HIS A 349 -24.99 0.09 21.85
C HIS A 349 -25.41 -1.22 22.55
N LYS A 350 -25.91 -1.16 23.80
CA LYS A 350 -26.37 -2.34 24.55
C LYS A 350 -27.59 -3.03 23.92
N ARG A 351 -28.40 -2.30 23.16
CA ARG A 351 -29.57 -2.84 22.44
C ARG A 351 -29.19 -3.58 21.16
N LEU A 352 -27.95 -3.45 20.68
CA LEU A 352 -27.50 -4.17 19.49
C LEU A 352 -27.46 -5.70 19.74
N PRO A 353 -27.69 -6.52 18.69
CA PRO A 353 -27.54 -7.97 18.78
C PRO A 353 -26.08 -8.36 19.07
N LEU A 354 -25.86 -9.59 19.55
CA LEU A 354 -24.50 -10.09 19.76
C LEU A 354 -23.77 -10.28 18.42
N CYS A 355 -22.49 -9.91 18.36
CA CYS A 355 -21.65 -10.14 17.20
C CYS A 355 -21.44 -11.64 16.93
N GLN A 356 -21.51 -12.06 15.66
CA GLN A 356 -21.26 -13.45 15.24
C GLN A 356 -19.78 -13.73 14.94
N GLY A 357 -18.94 -12.70 14.85
CA GLY A 357 -17.49 -12.81 14.63
C GLY A 357 -16.70 -11.76 15.40
N MET A 358 -15.39 -11.68 15.14
CA MET A 358 -14.47 -10.74 15.79
C MET A 358 -14.15 -9.50 14.96
N HIS A 359 -14.50 -9.49 13.67
CA HIS A 359 -14.15 -8.43 12.74
C HIS A 359 -15.38 -7.60 12.39
N HIS A 360 -15.74 -6.69 13.28
CA HIS A 360 -16.85 -5.76 13.04
C HIS A 360 -16.36 -4.31 13.05
N PRO A 361 -16.75 -3.49 12.05
CA PRO A 361 -16.44 -2.08 12.06
C PRO A 361 -17.12 -1.40 13.25
N GLY A 362 -16.43 -0.42 13.83
CA GLY A 362 -16.87 0.20 15.06
C GLY A 362 -16.18 1.53 15.33
N ARG A 363 -16.33 2.00 16.57
CA ARG A 363 -15.71 3.23 17.04
C ARG A 363 -15.32 3.10 18.51
N TRP A 364 -14.33 3.86 18.94
CA TRP A 364 -14.04 4.02 20.37
C TRP A 364 -14.99 5.05 20.97
N LEU A 365 -15.82 4.64 21.93
CA LEU A 365 -16.73 5.53 22.65
C LEU A 365 -16.23 5.80 24.08
N PRO A 366 -16.43 7.02 24.61
CA PRO A 366 -16.25 7.27 26.04
C PRO A 366 -17.20 6.39 26.86
N LEU A 367 -16.69 5.87 27.97
CA LEU A 367 -17.47 5.09 28.92
C LEU A 367 -18.18 6.06 29.89
N PRO A 368 -19.51 5.99 30.01
CA PRO A 368 -20.25 6.87 30.91
C PRO A 368 -19.76 6.76 32.36
N GLN A 369 -19.64 7.90 33.05
CA GLN A 369 -19.11 7.93 34.41
C GLN A 369 -20.05 7.28 35.44
N ASN A 370 -21.36 7.27 35.17
CA ASN A 370 -22.38 6.81 36.12
C ASN A 370 -22.67 5.30 36.03
N LEU A 371 -21.85 4.52 35.31
CA LEU A 371 -22.01 3.06 35.23
C LEU A 371 -21.58 2.37 36.51
N THR A 372 -22.34 1.34 36.90
CA THR A 372 -21.98 0.42 37.98
C THR A 372 -20.70 -0.37 37.64
N GLN A 373 -20.01 -0.88 38.66
CA GLN A 373 -18.78 -1.67 38.46
C GLN A 373 -19.02 -2.91 37.58
N SER A 374 -20.17 -3.58 37.74
CA SER A 374 -20.57 -4.72 36.92
C SER A 374 -20.73 -4.32 35.45
N GLU A 375 -21.34 -3.17 35.16
CA GLU A 375 -21.49 -2.68 33.79
C GLU A 375 -20.15 -2.30 33.15
N ARG A 376 -19.26 -1.68 33.92
CA ARG A 376 -17.91 -1.32 33.45
C ARG A 376 -17.08 -2.56 33.11
N GLN A 377 -17.25 -3.66 33.84
CA GLN A 377 -16.56 -4.92 33.56
C GLN A 377 -17.02 -5.59 32.26
N GLN A 378 -18.22 -5.26 31.74
CA GLN A 378 -18.77 -5.89 30.54
C GLN A 378 -18.08 -5.47 29.23
N VAL A 379 -17.20 -4.48 29.27
CA VAL A 379 -16.48 -3.97 28.10
C VAL A 379 -14.98 -3.85 28.37
N ALA A 380 -14.17 -4.01 27.33
CA ALA A 380 -12.74 -3.74 27.41
C ALA A 380 -12.53 -2.22 27.39
N VAL A 381 -12.10 -1.67 28.52
CA VAL A 381 -11.89 -0.23 28.70
C VAL A 381 -10.40 0.10 28.55
N LEU A 382 -10.09 1.10 27.72
CA LEU A 382 -8.76 1.69 27.59
C LEU A 382 -8.43 2.61 28.77
N ARG A 383 -7.15 2.96 28.93
CA ARG A 383 -6.69 3.90 29.97
C ARG A 383 -7.40 5.25 29.94
N ASN A 384 -7.84 5.71 28.77
CA ASN A 384 -8.58 6.96 28.59
C ASN A 384 -10.10 6.79 28.79
N ASN A 385 -10.53 5.74 29.51
CA ASN A 385 -11.92 5.43 29.81
C ASN A 385 -12.81 5.29 28.55
N LYS A 386 -12.26 4.66 27.50
CA LYS A 386 -13.01 4.37 26.25
C LYS A 386 -13.17 2.89 26.03
N TYR A 387 -14.21 2.49 25.33
CA TYR A 387 -14.44 1.11 24.93
C TYR A 387 -14.70 1.02 23.42
N TRP A 388 -14.36 -0.11 22.82
CA TRP A 388 -14.62 -0.37 21.41
C TRP A 388 -16.08 -0.81 21.22
N ALA A 389 -16.82 -0.07 20.40
CA ALA A 389 -18.24 -0.25 20.14
C ALA A 389 -18.49 -0.50 18.65
N PRO A 390 -18.71 -1.76 18.22
CA PRO A 390 -19.13 -2.04 16.86
C PRO A 390 -20.44 -1.32 16.49
N PHE A 391 -20.61 -0.99 15.20
CA PHE A 391 -21.77 -0.22 14.74
C PHE A 391 -23.07 -1.03 14.71
N THR A 392 -22.98 -2.31 14.36
CA THR A 392 -24.14 -3.16 14.03
C THR A 392 -24.39 -4.27 15.05
N CYS A 393 -23.47 -4.50 15.97
CA CYS A 393 -23.56 -5.54 16.98
C CYS A 393 -22.82 -5.11 18.26
N ARG A 394 -22.95 -5.91 19.33
CA ARG A 394 -22.16 -5.78 20.55
C ARG A 394 -21.40 -7.06 20.85
N TYR A 395 -20.18 -6.93 21.36
CA TYR A 395 -19.44 -8.10 21.81
C TYR A 395 -20.06 -8.69 23.07
N ARG A 396 -20.00 -10.02 23.17
CA ARG A 396 -20.38 -10.74 24.39
C ARG A 396 -19.28 -10.55 25.42
N TYR A 397 -19.67 -10.19 26.65
CA TYR A 397 -18.75 -10.24 27.78
C TYR A 397 -18.38 -11.70 28.08
N LEU A 398 -17.07 -11.97 28.15
CA LEU A 398 -16.51 -13.22 28.61
C LEU A 398 -15.54 -12.92 29.75
N SER A 399 -15.71 -13.61 30.89
CA SER A 399 -14.71 -13.58 31.94
C SER A 399 -13.43 -14.27 31.48
N TYR A 400 -12.27 -13.91 32.05
CA TYR A 400 -11.01 -14.57 31.72
C TYR A 400 -11.05 -16.08 31.97
N GLU A 401 -11.74 -16.53 33.01
CA GLU A 401 -11.93 -17.95 33.28
C GLU A 401 -12.75 -18.65 32.19
N ALA A 402 -13.85 -18.05 31.76
CA ALA A 402 -14.68 -18.59 30.69
C ALA A 402 -13.91 -18.63 29.35
N PHE A 403 -13.12 -17.59 29.08
CA PHE A 403 -12.25 -17.55 27.91
C PHE A 403 -11.20 -18.66 27.95
N ASN A 404 -10.45 -18.79 29.06
CA ASN A 404 -9.40 -19.80 29.19
C ASN A 404 -9.97 -21.23 29.09
N ARG A 405 -11.12 -21.50 29.69
CA ARG A 405 -11.80 -22.80 29.56
C ARG A 405 -12.22 -23.10 28.11
N CYS A 406 -12.70 -22.09 27.39
CA CYS A 406 -13.04 -22.23 25.98
C CYS A 406 -11.79 -22.48 25.12
N ALA A 407 -10.72 -21.71 25.35
CA ALA A 407 -9.46 -21.81 24.62
C ALA A 407 -8.76 -23.16 24.88
N SER A 408 -8.66 -23.62 26.13
CA SER A 408 -8.05 -24.91 26.48
C SER A 408 -8.81 -26.09 25.88
N ASN A 409 -10.15 -26.00 25.83
CA ASN A 409 -10.97 -27.05 25.24
C ASN A 409 -10.84 -27.11 23.71
N ARG A 410 -10.67 -25.95 23.05
CA ARG A 410 -10.54 -25.87 21.60
C ARG A 410 -9.13 -26.18 21.10
N TYR A 411 -8.11 -25.80 21.88
CA TYR A 411 -6.69 -25.92 21.54
C TYR A 411 -5.99 -26.78 22.60
N ALA A 412 -6.40 -28.05 22.68
CA ALA A 412 -5.93 -28.98 23.72
C ALA A 412 -4.41 -29.25 23.68
N GLU A 413 -3.80 -29.15 22.50
CA GLU A 413 -2.36 -29.36 22.29
C GLU A 413 -1.53 -28.09 22.54
N GLY A 414 -2.17 -26.97 22.86
CA GLY A 414 -1.53 -25.67 23.00
C GLY A 414 -1.90 -24.70 21.88
N MET A 415 -1.55 -23.43 22.08
CA MET A 415 -1.81 -22.34 21.14
C MET A 415 -0.53 -21.53 20.96
N ASP A 416 0.02 -21.56 19.74
CA ASP A 416 1.14 -20.73 19.36
C ASP A 416 0.66 -19.33 19.01
N LEU A 417 1.27 -18.32 19.62
CA LEU A 417 0.90 -16.92 19.44
C LEU A 417 2.10 -16.11 19.00
N TYR A 418 1.98 -15.57 17.79
CA TYR A 418 3.00 -14.73 17.17
C TYR A 418 2.53 -13.28 17.20
N GLY A 419 3.46 -12.37 17.49
CA GLY A 419 3.18 -10.94 17.45
C GLY A 419 4.21 -10.10 18.19
N ASP A 420 3.93 -8.82 18.24
CA ASP A 420 4.80 -7.81 18.82
C ASP A 420 4.66 -7.71 20.36
N SER A 421 5.18 -6.62 20.92
CA SER A 421 5.03 -6.30 22.33
C SER A 421 3.56 -6.15 22.76
N ASN A 422 2.63 -5.79 21.86
CA ASN A 422 1.20 -5.67 22.15
C ASN A 422 0.54 -7.04 22.21
N MET A 423 0.90 -7.97 21.32
CA MET A 423 0.48 -9.37 21.45
C MET A 423 0.92 -9.94 22.79
N ARG A 424 2.20 -9.78 23.16
CA ARG A 424 2.72 -10.22 24.47
C ARG A 424 1.95 -9.59 25.65
N ARG A 425 1.56 -8.32 25.54
CA ARG A 425 0.71 -7.66 26.56
C ARG A 425 -0.68 -8.28 26.64
N SER A 426 -1.29 -8.61 25.51
CA SER A 426 -2.57 -9.34 25.47
C SER A 426 -2.45 -10.74 26.07
N ILE A 427 -1.33 -11.42 25.81
CA ILE A 427 -1.01 -12.75 26.37
C ILE A 427 -1.03 -12.77 27.88
N LYS A 428 -0.36 -11.79 28.48
CA LYS A 428 -0.32 -11.63 29.94
C LYS A 428 -1.71 -11.53 30.56
N LYS A 429 -2.69 -10.93 29.85
CA LYS A 429 -4.05 -10.76 30.38
C LYS A 429 -4.74 -12.11 30.57
N PHE A 430 -4.70 -12.98 29.56
CA PHE A 430 -5.39 -14.27 29.67
C PHE A 430 -4.61 -15.30 30.49
N LEU A 431 -3.26 -15.36 30.39
CA LEU A 431 -2.47 -16.29 31.20
C LEU A 431 -2.57 -16.01 32.70
N SER A 432 -2.71 -14.74 33.08
CA SER A 432 -2.88 -14.35 34.48
C SER A 432 -4.34 -14.38 34.95
N HIS A 433 -5.28 -14.89 34.14
CA HIS A 433 -6.72 -14.82 34.43
C HIS A 433 -7.20 -13.39 34.76
N GLY A 434 -6.59 -12.39 34.13
CA GLY A 434 -6.90 -10.98 34.36
C GLY A 434 -6.25 -10.35 35.58
N GLN A 435 -5.48 -11.09 36.39
CA GLN A 435 -4.80 -10.55 37.57
C GLN A 435 -3.82 -9.43 37.20
N TRP A 436 -3.17 -9.51 36.04
CA TRP A 436 -2.33 -8.42 35.52
C TRP A 436 -3.13 -7.12 35.33
N CYS A 437 -4.39 -7.23 34.89
CA CYS A 437 -5.25 -6.09 34.63
C CYS A 437 -5.91 -5.53 35.89
N LYS A 438 -5.88 -6.28 37.00
CA LYS A 438 -6.42 -5.85 38.28
C LYS A 438 -5.49 -4.78 38.86
N ASP A 439 -6.09 -3.70 39.37
CA ASP A 439 -5.37 -2.57 39.96
C ASP A 439 -4.26 -2.02 39.05
N TRP A 440 -4.49 -2.00 37.72
CA TRP A 440 -3.45 -1.63 36.76
C TRP A 440 -2.94 -0.19 36.95
N ASP A 441 -3.78 0.66 37.52
CA ASP A 441 -3.52 2.03 37.95
C ASP A 441 -2.51 2.11 39.10
N LYS A 442 -2.31 1.02 39.85
CA LYS A 442 -1.33 0.89 40.94
C LYS A 442 0.00 0.28 40.49
N HIS A 443 0.06 -0.31 39.28
CA HIS A 443 1.32 -0.84 38.76
C HIS A 443 2.24 0.33 38.39
N VAL A 444 3.50 0.27 38.82
CA VAL A 444 4.51 1.28 38.49
C VAL A 444 4.77 1.25 36.99
N THR A 445 4.22 2.22 36.26
CA THR A 445 4.40 2.35 34.80
C THR A 445 5.51 3.31 34.41
N HIS A 446 6.04 4.07 35.37
CA HIS A 446 7.24 4.86 35.15
C HIS A 446 8.45 3.92 35.18
N PRO A 447 9.48 4.17 34.34
CA PRO A 447 10.67 3.35 34.38
C PRO A 447 11.24 3.42 35.80
N LEU A 448 11.34 2.25 36.46
CA LEU A 448 11.84 2.10 37.83
C LEU A 448 13.25 2.65 38.00
N LEU A 449 13.97 2.80 36.89
CA LEU A 449 15.26 3.44 36.78
C LEU A 449 15.11 4.70 35.92
N PRO A 450 15.61 5.86 36.38
CA PRO A 450 15.91 7.00 35.52
C PRO A 450 16.63 6.55 34.25
N ASP A 451 16.41 7.22 33.12
CA ASP A 451 17.02 6.83 31.84
C ASP A 451 18.55 6.73 31.92
N GLU A 452 19.16 7.54 32.80
CA GLU A 452 20.59 7.57 33.14
C GLU A 452 21.11 6.27 33.80
N LEU A 453 20.23 5.52 34.46
CA LEU A 453 20.54 4.29 35.20
C LEU A 453 20.03 3.04 34.49
N LYS A 454 19.41 3.19 33.30
CA LYS A 454 19.10 2.03 32.47
C LYS A 454 20.42 1.39 32.04
N PRO A 455 20.60 0.08 32.25
CA PRO A 455 21.78 -0.60 31.74
C PRO A 455 21.81 -0.37 30.23
N VAL A 456 22.88 0.29 29.77
CA VAL A 456 23.19 0.38 28.34
C VAL A 456 23.42 -1.06 27.93
N VAL A 457 22.41 -1.67 27.31
CA VAL A 457 22.59 -2.91 26.57
C VAL A 457 23.49 -2.51 25.42
N GLN A 458 24.80 -2.68 25.61
CA GLN A 458 25.73 -2.66 24.50
C GLN A 458 25.25 -3.79 23.58
N HIS A 459 24.49 -3.42 22.55
CA HIS A 459 24.35 -4.29 21.40
C HIS A 459 25.79 -4.56 20.97
N LEU A 460 26.24 -5.80 21.16
CA LEU A 460 27.48 -6.29 20.61
C LEU A 460 27.38 -6.04 19.10
N ASP A 461 27.95 -4.93 18.65
CA ASP A 461 28.18 -4.65 17.25
C ASP A 461 29.12 -5.75 16.77
N LYS A 462 28.55 -6.82 16.22
CA LYS A 462 29.27 -7.87 15.50
C LYS A 462 29.96 -7.35 14.22
N ARG A 463 30.11 -6.03 14.08
CA ARG A 463 30.75 -5.33 12.96
C ARG A 463 32.01 -4.57 13.37
N ALA A 464 32.52 -4.73 14.59
CA ALA A 464 33.90 -4.34 14.85
C ALA A 464 34.84 -5.27 14.07
N PRO A 465 35.67 -4.77 13.13
CA PRO A 465 36.69 -5.59 12.50
C PRO A 465 37.62 -6.15 13.59
N PRO A 466 38.10 -7.40 13.44
CA PRO A 466 38.96 -8.02 14.44
C PRO A 466 40.17 -7.12 14.68
N THR A 467 40.38 -6.75 15.94
CA THR A 467 41.57 -6.00 16.36
C THR A 467 42.79 -6.83 15.98
N PRO A 468 43.76 -6.27 15.22
CA PRO A 468 44.94 -7.02 14.81
C PRO A 468 45.68 -7.53 16.05
N THR A 469 45.90 -8.84 16.07
CA THR A 469 46.63 -9.52 17.14
C THR A 469 48.06 -9.00 17.15
N PRO A 470 48.60 -8.51 18.29
CA PRO A 470 50.00 -8.11 18.34
C PRO A 470 50.89 -9.33 18.06
N PRO A 471 52.00 -9.16 17.32
CA PRO A 471 52.91 -10.25 17.05
C PRO A 471 53.50 -10.79 18.36
N PRO A 472 53.80 -12.10 18.44
CA PRO A 472 54.40 -12.68 19.61
C PRO A 472 55.77 -12.03 19.90
N PRO A 473 56.12 -11.88 21.19
CA PRO A 473 57.41 -11.31 21.58
C PRO A 473 58.57 -12.20 21.10
N PRO A 474 59.76 -11.61 20.86
CA PRO A 474 60.94 -12.29 20.33
C PRO A 474 61.49 -13.37 21.27
#